data_AF-A0A2D9IK95-F1
#
_entry.id   AF-A0A2D9IK95-F1
#
_cell.length_a   1.000
_cell.length_b   1.000
_cell.length_c   1.000
_cell.angle_alpha   90.00
_cell.angle_beta   90.00
_cell.angle_gamma   90.00
#
_symmetry.space_group_name_H-M   'P 1'
#
loop_
_entity.id
_entity.type
_entity.pdbx_description
1 polymer ?
#
loop_
_entity_poly.entity_id
_entity_poly.type
_entity_poly.pdbx_seq_one_letter_code
_entity_poly.pdbx_strand_id
1 'polypeptide(L)'
;MSNFLNGISNSRLSVLSEMTLRLVFAVLMFSHGEGKLLSLIEEPNQPLGFILKMSFFSDFPLVSSWVVAISEAILIPIFIIIGSFNFIGEASKGFSTFGGLLSTVLMLVIIFGFHVDVLEQSWTEFKYQLSLFAISIYFLFK
;
A
#
# COMPACT_ATOMS: atom_id res chain seq x y z
N MET A 1 -30.72 23.00 -16.56
CA MET A 1 -29.53 22.29 -17.07
C MET A 1 -28.36 22.30 -16.09
N SER A 2 -28.09 23.42 -15.39
CA SER A 2 -27.04 23.49 -14.34
C SER A 2 -27.25 22.53 -13.17
N ASN A 3 -28.49 22.32 -12.70
CA ASN A 3 -28.77 21.42 -11.57
C ASN A 3 -28.62 19.92 -11.92
N PHE A 4 -28.79 19.55 -13.18
CA PHE A 4 -28.61 18.16 -13.65
C PHE A 4 -27.13 17.83 -13.86
N LEU A 5 -26.37 18.77 -14.43
CA LEU A 5 -24.92 18.67 -14.55
C LEU A 5 -24.22 18.70 -13.18
N ASN A 6 -24.70 19.52 -12.23
CA ASN A 6 -24.19 19.52 -10.85
C ASN A 6 -24.53 18.24 -10.08
N GLY A 7 -25.65 17.57 -10.39
CA GLY A 7 -26.00 16.27 -9.80
C GLY A 7 -25.19 15.10 -10.39
N ILE A 8 -24.90 15.15 -11.70
CA ILE A 8 -24.12 14.11 -12.41
C ILE A 8 -22.61 14.27 -12.15
N SER A 9 -22.08 15.50 -12.15
CA SER A 9 -20.66 15.73 -11.94
C SER A 9 -20.24 15.44 -10.49
N ASN A 10 -21.06 15.78 -9.49
CA ASN A 10 -20.67 15.54 -8.09
C ASN A 10 -20.83 14.09 -7.64
N SER A 11 -21.74 13.29 -8.23
CA SER A 11 -21.97 11.92 -7.76
C SER A 11 -21.19 10.86 -8.55
N ARG A 12 -21.20 10.90 -9.89
CA ARG A 12 -20.59 9.84 -10.71
C ARG A 12 -19.09 10.05 -10.91
N LEU A 13 -18.67 11.29 -11.12
CA LEU A 13 -17.24 11.60 -11.28
C LEU A 13 -16.49 11.38 -9.97
N SER A 14 -17.08 11.71 -8.82
CA SER A 14 -16.49 11.44 -7.50
C SER A 14 -16.32 9.95 -7.21
N VAL A 15 -17.29 9.13 -7.60
CA VAL A 15 -17.18 7.67 -7.43
C VAL A 15 -16.10 7.10 -8.37
N LEU A 16 -16.07 7.56 -9.62
CA LEU A 16 -15.06 7.14 -10.59
C LEU A 16 -13.64 7.54 -10.15
N SER A 17 -13.44 8.79 -9.69
CA SER A 17 -12.13 9.26 -9.26
C SER A 17 -11.63 8.50 -8.03
N GLU A 18 -12.51 8.21 -7.07
CA GLU A 18 -12.17 7.40 -5.89
C GLU A 18 -11.80 5.97 -6.29
N MET A 19 -12.58 5.36 -7.20
CA MET A 19 -12.26 4.03 -7.73
C MET A 19 -10.94 4.00 -8.50
N THR A 20 -10.67 5.02 -9.33
CA THR A 20 -9.38 5.14 -10.04
C THR A 20 -8.23 5.23 -9.05
N LEU A 21 -8.33 6.04 -8.00
CA LEU A 21 -7.28 6.16 -7.00
C LEU A 21 -7.03 4.83 -6.28
N ARG A 22 -8.09 4.09 -5.91
CA ARG A 22 -8.00 2.77 -5.29
C ARG A 22 -7.30 1.76 -6.20
N LEU A 23 -7.69 1.70 -7.47
CA LEU A 23 -7.08 0.81 -8.45
C LEU A 23 -5.61 1.16 -8.69
N VAL A 24 -5.29 2.43 -8.88
CA VAL A 24 -3.90 2.88 -9.06
C VAL A 24 -3.07 2.51 -7.85
N PHE A 25 -3.57 2.79 -6.64
CA PHE A 25 -2.84 2.47 -5.42
C PHE A 25 -2.63 0.96 -5.25
N ALA A 26 -3.66 0.15 -5.47
CA ALA A 26 -3.57 -1.30 -5.42
C ALA A 26 -2.55 -1.85 -6.43
N VAL A 27 -2.54 -1.33 -7.67
CA VAL A 27 -1.56 -1.71 -8.69
C VAL A 27 -0.15 -1.31 -8.31
N LEU A 28 0.05 -0.09 -7.79
CA LEU A 28 1.38 0.37 -7.39
C LEU A 28 1.93 -0.47 -6.23
N MET A 29 1.10 -0.78 -5.24
CA MET A 29 1.46 -1.67 -4.12
C MET A 29 1.78 -3.07 -4.62
N PHE A 30 0.95 -3.61 -5.53
CA PHE A 30 1.19 -4.91 -6.15
C PHE A 30 2.53 -4.94 -6.89
N SER A 31 2.81 -4.00 -7.79
CA SER A 31 4.09 -3.95 -8.51
C SER A 31 5.29 -3.73 -7.59
N HIS A 32 5.11 -3.07 -6.44
CA HIS A 32 6.18 -2.96 -5.45
C HIS A 32 6.45 -4.29 -4.73
N GLY A 33 5.41 -5.09 -4.49
CA GLY A 33 5.48 -6.37 -3.77
C GLY A 33 5.72 -7.60 -4.65
N GLU A 34 5.31 -7.60 -5.92
CA GLU A 34 5.26 -8.80 -6.77
C GLU A 34 6.63 -9.45 -6.93
N GLY A 35 7.68 -8.65 -7.16
CA GLY A 35 9.03 -9.16 -7.30
C GLY A 35 9.56 -9.79 -6.00
N LYS A 36 9.19 -9.22 -4.85
CA LYS A 36 9.55 -9.75 -3.51
C LYS A 36 8.82 -11.05 -3.23
N LEU A 37 7.55 -11.15 -3.62
CA LEU A 37 6.76 -12.36 -3.47
C LEU A 37 7.31 -13.49 -4.36
N LEU A 38 7.59 -13.19 -5.64
CA LEU A 38 8.16 -14.16 -6.57
C LEU A 38 9.52 -14.67 -6.10
N SER A 39 10.41 -13.80 -5.65
CA SER A 39 11.72 -14.23 -5.12
C SER A 39 11.59 -15.15 -3.91
N LEU A 40 10.60 -14.91 -3.04
CA LEU A 40 10.32 -15.77 -1.88
C LEU A 40 9.64 -17.09 -2.27
N ILE A 41 8.89 -17.13 -3.37
CA ILE A 41 8.33 -18.38 -3.88
C ILE A 41 9.43 -19.26 -4.48
N GLU A 42 10.39 -18.65 -5.20
CA GLU A 42 11.54 -19.34 -5.79
C GLU A 42 12.52 -19.83 -4.73
N GLU A 43 12.79 -19.01 -3.71
CA GLU A 43 13.70 -19.33 -2.60
C GLU A 43 13.01 -19.16 -1.22
N PRO A 44 12.11 -20.08 -0.81
CA PRO A 44 11.25 -19.92 0.37
C PRO A 44 11.94 -19.78 1.72
N ASN A 45 13.18 -20.23 1.79
CA ASN A 45 14.00 -20.21 3.00
C ASN A 45 15.01 -19.07 3.01
N GLN A 46 15.06 -18.25 1.95
CA GLN A 46 16.01 -17.15 1.84
C GLN A 46 15.30 -15.82 2.13
N PRO A 47 15.68 -15.10 3.20
CA PRO A 47 15.10 -13.80 3.48
C PRO A 47 15.52 -12.76 2.44
N LEU A 48 14.68 -11.75 2.24
CA LEU A 48 14.95 -10.63 1.35
C LEU A 48 16.17 -9.84 1.85
N GLY A 49 17.10 -9.56 0.95
CA GLY A 49 18.39 -8.94 1.32
C GLY A 49 18.27 -7.57 1.99
N PHE A 50 17.20 -6.81 1.73
CA PHE A 50 16.98 -5.52 2.41
C PHE A 50 16.46 -5.70 3.84
N ILE A 51 15.69 -6.75 4.12
CA ILE A 51 15.17 -7.08 5.46
C ILE A 51 16.32 -7.40 6.40
N LEU A 52 17.33 -8.12 5.91
CA LEU A 52 18.55 -8.42 6.68
C LEU A 52 19.32 -7.18 7.13
N LYS A 53 19.16 -6.05 6.43
CA LYS A 53 19.86 -4.80 6.74
C LYS A 53 19.06 -3.90 7.69
N MET A 54 17.77 -4.15 7.89
CA MET A 54 16.90 -3.33 8.74
C MET A 54 17.01 -3.77 10.21
N SER A 55 17.25 -2.83 11.13
CA SER A 55 17.38 -3.14 12.57
C SER A 55 16.15 -3.84 13.17
N PHE A 56 14.94 -3.40 12.86
CA PHE A 56 13.70 -3.95 13.44
C PHE A 56 13.27 -5.31 12.86
N PHE A 57 13.54 -5.58 11.58
CA PHE A 57 13.09 -6.81 10.91
C PHE A 57 14.17 -7.88 10.80
N SER A 58 15.43 -7.55 11.08
CA SER A 58 16.55 -8.51 11.03
C SER A 58 16.52 -9.55 12.15
N ASP A 59 15.77 -9.33 13.24
CA ASP A 59 15.58 -10.31 14.32
C ASP A 59 14.81 -11.57 13.85
N PHE A 60 13.89 -11.42 12.90
CA PHE A 60 13.07 -12.50 12.34
C PHE A 60 13.02 -12.43 10.80
N PRO A 61 14.17 -12.52 10.11
CA PRO A 61 14.31 -12.01 8.76
C PRO A 61 13.45 -12.77 7.75
N LEU A 62 13.25 -14.07 7.94
CA LEU A 62 12.42 -14.89 7.08
C LEU A 62 10.93 -14.54 7.21
N VAL A 63 10.44 -14.47 8.44
CA VAL A 63 9.03 -14.15 8.73
C VAL A 63 8.74 -12.73 8.26
N SER A 64 9.59 -11.77 8.58
CA SER A 64 9.44 -10.38 8.16
C SER A 64 9.44 -10.25 6.63
N SER A 65 10.28 -11.00 5.92
CA SER A 65 10.28 -11.01 4.45
C SER A 65 8.94 -11.44 3.87
N TRP A 66 8.38 -12.55 4.36
CA TRP A 66 7.06 -13.02 3.94
C TRP A 66 5.95 -12.05 4.31
N VAL A 67 5.97 -11.50 5.53
CA VAL A 67 4.98 -10.51 5.98
C VAL A 67 4.99 -9.28 5.08
N VAL A 68 6.16 -8.73 4.76
CA VAL A 68 6.27 -7.56 3.87
C VAL A 68 5.77 -7.90 2.47
N ALA A 69 6.27 -8.98 1.86
CA ALA A 69 5.91 -9.35 0.50
C ALA A 69 4.41 -9.64 0.34
N ILE A 70 3.81 -10.41 1.25
CA ILE A 70 2.37 -10.71 1.24
C ILE A 70 1.55 -9.45 1.51
N SER A 71 2.02 -8.56 2.40
CA SER A 71 1.32 -7.32 2.69
C SER A 71 1.22 -6.43 1.45
N GLU A 72 2.33 -6.24 0.73
CA GLU A 72 2.39 -5.37 -0.45
C GLU A 72 1.69 -5.98 -1.65
N ALA A 73 1.96 -7.26 -1.94
CA ALA A 73 1.47 -7.91 -3.14
C ALA A 73 0.02 -8.39 -3.01
N ILE A 74 -0.48 -8.65 -1.81
CA ILE A 74 -1.79 -9.31 -1.64
C ILE A 74 -2.70 -8.50 -0.71
N LEU A 75 -2.32 -8.34 0.56
CA LEU A 75 -3.25 -7.84 1.57
C LEU A 75 -3.68 -6.39 1.29
N ILE A 76 -2.72 -5.49 1.05
CA ILE A 76 -3.03 -4.07 0.81
C ILE A 76 -3.87 -3.89 -0.47
N PRO A 77 -3.49 -4.45 -1.65
CA PRO A 77 -4.31 -4.37 -2.86
C PRO A 77 -5.74 -4.89 -2.63
N ILE A 78 -5.88 -6.05 -1.98
CA ILE A 78 -7.19 -6.66 -1.72
C ILE A 78 -8.03 -5.77 -0.80
N PHE A 79 -7.49 -5.30 0.32
CA PHE A 79 -8.24 -4.47 1.26
C PHE A 79 -8.69 -3.14 0.66
N ILE A 80 -7.84 -2.53 -0.17
CA ILE A 80 -8.16 -1.27 -0.86
C ILE A 80 -9.26 -1.48 -1.91
N ILE A 81 -9.21 -2.58 -2.68
CA ILE A 81 -10.20 -2.91 -3.72
C ILE A 81 -11.53 -3.35 -3.09
N ILE A 82 -11.49 -4.21 -2.06
CA ILE A 82 -12.69 -4.66 -1.35
C ILE A 82 -13.41 -3.48 -0.70
N GLY A 83 -12.66 -2.52 -0.16
CA GLY A 83 -13.20 -1.26 0.36
C GLY A 83 -13.86 -0.36 -0.69
N SER A 84 -13.82 -0.71 -1.97
CA SER A 84 -14.58 -0.05 -3.04
C SER A 84 -15.99 -0.60 -3.22
N PHE A 85 -16.26 -1.82 -2.75
CA PHE A 85 -17.53 -2.49 -3.01
C PHE A 85 -18.55 -2.08 -1.95
N ASN A 86 -19.51 -1.25 -2.37
CA ASN A 86 -20.63 -0.80 -1.52
C ASN A 86 -21.60 -1.92 -1.10
N PHE A 87 -21.50 -3.11 -1.70
CA PHE A 87 -22.32 -4.27 -1.30
C PHE A 87 -22.01 -4.78 0.12
N ILE A 88 -20.84 -4.41 0.67
CA ILE A 88 -20.34 -4.86 1.97
C ILE A 88 -20.79 -3.92 3.12
N GLY A 89 -21.52 -2.84 2.81
CA GLY A 89 -22.04 -1.91 3.82
C GLY A 89 -20.93 -1.19 4.61
N GLU A 90 -21.14 -0.98 5.91
CA GLU A 90 -20.20 -0.27 6.79
C GLU A 90 -18.82 -0.95 6.88
N ALA A 91 -18.73 -2.27 6.64
CA ALA A 91 -17.48 -3.00 6.66
C ALA A 91 -16.55 -2.62 5.49
N SER A 92 -17.09 -2.10 4.37
CA SER A 92 -16.30 -1.62 3.23
C SER A 92 -15.33 -0.51 3.63
N LYS A 93 -15.79 0.43 4.46
CA LYS A 93 -14.95 1.48 5.03
C LYS A 93 -13.83 0.90 5.90
N GLY A 94 -14.18 -0.06 6.77
CA GLY A 94 -13.20 -0.74 7.63
C GLY A 94 -12.06 -1.40 6.86
N PHE A 95 -12.35 -2.10 5.75
CA PHE A 95 -11.32 -2.70 4.90
C PHE A 95 -10.42 -1.64 4.24
N SER A 96 -11.01 -0.57 3.71
CA SER A 96 -10.24 0.52 3.11
C SER A 96 -9.29 1.17 4.12
N THR A 97 -9.80 1.49 5.32
CA THR A 97 -9.00 2.10 6.39
C THR A 97 -7.91 1.15 6.86
N PHE A 98 -8.20 -0.14 6.99
CA PHE A 98 -7.20 -1.14 7.39
C PHE A 98 -6.11 -1.32 6.33
N GLY A 99 -6.47 -1.38 5.04
CA GLY A 99 -5.52 -1.41 3.93
C GLY A 99 -4.64 -0.15 3.89
N GLY A 100 -5.24 1.01 4.14
CA GLY A 100 -4.52 2.28 4.31
C GLY A 100 -3.53 2.23 5.46
N LEU A 101 -3.97 1.81 6.65
CA LEU A 101 -3.15 1.68 7.86
C LEU A 101 -1.98 0.73 7.67
N LEU A 102 -2.25 -0.46 7.12
CA LEU A 102 -1.23 -1.46 6.84
C LEU A 102 -0.17 -0.89 5.89
N SER A 103 -0.59 -0.20 4.83
CA SER A 103 0.34 0.45 3.90
C SER A 103 1.10 1.61 4.54
N THR A 104 0.45 2.46 5.34
CA THR A 104 1.10 3.57 6.04
C THR A 104 2.20 3.06 6.97
N VAL A 105 1.91 2.06 7.80
CA VAL A 105 2.90 1.46 8.70
C VAL A 105 4.03 0.85 7.91
N LEU A 106 3.73 0.11 6.84
CA LEU A 106 4.76 -0.53 6.03
C LEU A 106 5.67 0.49 5.34
N MET A 107 5.09 1.53 4.74
CA MET A 107 5.86 2.60 4.08
C MET A 107 6.73 3.36 5.08
N LEU A 108 6.25 3.61 6.31
CA LEU A 108 7.08 4.21 7.36
C LEU A 108 8.29 3.34 7.67
N VAL A 109 8.10 2.03 7.83
CA VAL A 109 9.21 1.13 8.12
C VAL A 109 10.19 1.04 6.94
N ILE A 110 9.72 1.03 5.70
CA ILE A 110 10.59 1.01 4.51
C ILE A 110 11.35 2.34 4.37
N ILE A 111 10.68 3.48 4.54
CA ILE A 111 11.30 4.80 4.46
C ILE A 111 12.34 4.96 5.55
N PHE A 112 11.95 4.85 6.82
CA PHE A 112 12.87 5.13 7.92
C PHE A 112 13.86 4.00 8.13
N GLY A 113 13.40 2.75 8.11
CA GLY A 113 14.23 1.58 8.42
C GLY A 113 15.15 1.14 7.28
N PHE A 114 14.93 1.58 6.03
CA PHE A 114 15.81 1.21 4.92
C PHE A 114 16.31 2.41 4.12
N HIS A 115 15.44 3.29 3.63
CA HIS A 115 15.94 4.44 2.85
C HIS A 115 16.77 5.40 3.70
N VAL A 116 16.30 5.76 4.90
CA VAL A 116 17.02 6.70 5.78
C VAL A 116 18.12 5.99 6.57
N ASP A 117 17.82 4.90 7.27
CA ASP A 117 18.78 4.25 8.17
C ASP A 117 19.87 3.43 7.44
N VAL A 118 19.50 2.70 6.38
CA VAL A 118 20.44 1.78 5.71
C VAL A 118 21.09 2.39 4.48
N LEU A 119 20.32 3.11 3.66
CA LEU A 119 20.83 3.72 2.43
C LEU A 119 21.29 5.17 2.62
N GLU A 120 21.02 5.78 3.78
CA GLU A 120 21.35 7.18 4.09
C GLU A 120 20.83 8.17 3.02
N GLN A 121 19.69 7.84 2.41
CA GLN A 121 19.12 8.61 1.32
C GLN A 121 18.36 9.84 1.79
N SER A 122 18.38 10.89 0.97
CA SER A 122 17.54 12.08 1.13
C SER A 122 16.12 11.81 0.62
N TRP A 123 15.13 12.54 1.16
CA TRP A 123 13.73 12.49 0.73
C TRP A 123 13.53 12.70 -0.79
N THR A 124 14.48 13.38 -1.45
CA THR A 124 14.46 13.56 -2.91
C THR A 124 14.74 12.27 -3.69
N GLU A 125 15.30 11.25 -3.06
CA GLU A 125 15.74 10.00 -3.68
C GLU A 125 14.72 8.87 -3.54
N PHE A 126 13.84 8.92 -2.54
CA PHE A 126 12.77 7.94 -2.32
C PHE A 126 11.36 8.53 -2.54
N LYS A 127 11.22 9.37 -3.57
CA LYS A 127 9.94 10.01 -3.95
C LYS A 127 8.81 9.01 -4.19
N TYR A 128 9.14 7.83 -4.70
CA TYR A 128 8.16 6.78 -4.96
C TYR A 128 7.51 6.29 -3.65
N GLN A 129 8.33 5.94 -2.65
CA GLN A 129 7.88 5.50 -1.34
C GLN A 129 7.11 6.61 -0.61
N LEU A 130 7.55 7.87 -0.73
CA LEU A 130 6.80 9.02 -0.23
C LEU A 130 5.43 9.18 -0.90
N SER A 131 5.33 8.89 -2.20
CA SER A 131 4.04 8.95 -2.92
C SER A 131 3.10 7.86 -2.44
N LEU A 132 3.58 6.62 -2.28
CA LEU A 132 2.80 5.53 -1.71
C LEU A 132 2.35 5.86 -0.28
N PHE A 133 3.25 6.41 0.52
CA PHE A 133 2.93 6.87 1.87
C PHE A 133 1.82 7.93 1.87
N ALA A 134 1.91 8.96 1.02
CA ALA A 134 0.88 9.99 0.93
C ALA A 134 -0.49 9.42 0.52
N ILE A 135 -0.53 8.51 -0.46
CA ILE A 135 -1.76 7.85 -0.88
C ILE A 135 -2.31 6.94 0.22
N SER A 136 -1.45 6.24 0.98
CA SER A 136 -1.88 5.40 2.10
C SER A 136 -2.61 6.21 3.18
N ILE A 137 -2.10 7.41 3.50
CA ILE A 137 -2.71 8.32 4.47
C ILE A 137 -4.10 8.77 4.03
N TYR A 138 -4.30 9.01 2.73
CA TYR A 138 -5.61 9.38 2.21
C TYR A 138 -6.69 8.36 2.60
N PHE A 139 -6.37 7.06 2.56
CA PHE A 139 -7.31 5.98 2.90
C PHE A 139 -7.59 5.84 4.40
N LEU A 140 -6.83 6.49 5.28
CA LEU A 140 -7.10 6.50 6.73
C LEU A 140 -8.32 7.35 7.09
N PHE A 141 -8.63 8.36 6.27
CA PHE A 141 -9.66 9.35 6.57
C PHE A 141 -10.92 9.20 5.72
N LYS A 142 -10.94 8.23 4.79
CA LYS A 142 -12.07 7.95 3.91
C LYS A 142 -12.99 6.89 4.50
#